data_AF-A0A7W6DBD2-F1
#
_entry.id   AF-A0A7W6DBD2-F1
#
_cell.length_a   1.000
_cell.length_b   1.000
_cell.length_c   1.000
_cell.angle_alpha   90.00
_cell.angle_beta   90.00
_cell.angle_gamma   90.00
#
_symmetry.space_group_name_H-M   'P 1'
#
loop_
_entity.id
_entity.type
_entity.pdbx_description
1 polymer ?
#
loop_
_entity_poly.entity_id
_entity_poly.type
_entity_poly.pdbx_seq_one_letter_code
_entity_poly.pdbx_strand_id
1 'polypeptide(L)'
;MSVTLPAGVTPPSQSTYSSFEQKLDAAKSSQVLVEYLKENGKSAINERELSELANNQKGDVPSEVSAAASYMVRHEDVFTAIETHDVAGEDGLSGVWNLEWAAAGGLEGTSVEAIAAMTEAFDRAIGASAKITEITTESKTELDATKQRAQN
;
A
#
# COMPACT_ATOMS: atom_id res chain seq x y z
N MET A 1 33.54 17.21 10.19
CA MET A 1 33.61 15.91 9.51
C MET A 1 32.41 15.83 8.58
N SER A 2 32.63 16.02 7.29
CA SER A 2 31.57 16.01 6.28
C SER A 2 31.22 14.56 5.95
N VAL A 3 29.97 14.18 6.19
CA VAL A 3 29.47 12.85 5.80
C VAL A 3 29.02 12.96 4.34
N THR A 4 29.85 12.48 3.45
CA THR A 4 29.49 12.28 2.04
C THR A 4 28.66 10.99 1.97
N LEU A 5 27.37 11.10 1.68
CA LEU A 5 26.52 9.96 1.38
C LEU A 5 26.90 9.38 0.00
N PRO A 6 26.91 8.04 -0.18
CA PRO A 6 27.12 7.45 -1.49
C PRO A 6 25.96 7.83 -2.43
N ALA A 7 26.29 8.36 -3.60
CA ALA A 7 25.33 8.61 -4.67
C ALA A 7 24.72 7.29 -5.14
N GLY A 8 23.42 7.09 -4.91
CA GLY A 8 22.71 5.91 -5.41
C GLY A 8 21.55 5.40 -4.55
N VAL A 9 21.35 5.91 -3.32
CA VAL A 9 20.15 5.54 -2.54
C VAL A 9 19.07 6.59 -2.78
N THR A 10 18.24 6.37 -3.79
CA THR A 10 16.93 7.01 -3.83
C THR A 10 16.17 6.50 -2.61
N PRO A 11 15.64 7.36 -1.71
CA PRO A 11 14.74 6.88 -0.69
C PRO A 11 13.60 6.13 -1.39
N PRO A 12 13.19 4.92 -0.93
CA PRO A 12 11.91 4.40 -1.37
C PRO A 12 10.86 5.49 -1.05
N SER A 13 10.01 5.80 -2.04
CA SER A 13 8.95 6.81 -1.90
C SER A 13 8.27 6.64 -0.54
N GLN A 14 8.36 7.67 0.30
CA GLN A 14 7.75 7.69 1.62
C GLN A 14 6.23 7.74 1.45
N SER A 15 5.60 6.58 1.35
CA SER A 15 4.16 6.45 1.49
C SER A 15 3.84 6.78 2.94
N THR A 16 3.32 7.98 3.19
CA THR A 16 2.76 8.31 4.51
C THR A 16 1.42 7.59 4.59
N TYR A 17 1.45 6.30 4.94
CA TYR A 17 0.26 5.46 4.96
C TYR A 17 -0.80 6.07 5.88
N SER A 18 -1.99 6.34 5.34
CA SER A 18 -3.15 6.70 6.16
C SER A 18 -3.48 5.57 7.15
N SER A 19 -4.12 5.90 8.27
CA SER A 19 -4.53 4.87 9.26
C SER A 19 -5.50 3.83 8.68
N PHE A 20 -6.16 4.16 7.57
CA PHE A 20 -6.98 3.24 6.80
C PHE A 20 -6.12 2.27 5.99
N GLU A 21 -5.14 2.78 5.23
CA GLU A 21 -4.22 1.95 4.42
C GLU A 21 -3.43 0.96 5.28
N GLN A 22 -3.03 1.36 6.48
CA GLN A 22 -2.33 0.47 7.43
C GLN A 22 -3.14 -0.75 7.88
N LYS A 23 -4.46 -0.74 7.62
CA LYS A 23 -5.41 -1.80 7.98
C LYS A 23 -5.99 -2.49 6.75
N LEU A 24 -5.57 -2.12 5.54
CA LEU A 24 -5.97 -2.79 4.32
C LEU A 24 -5.33 -4.18 4.26
N ASP A 25 -6.13 -5.12 3.79
CA ASP A 25 -5.79 -6.50 3.47
C ASP A 25 -6.53 -6.87 2.18
N ALA A 26 -6.30 -8.07 1.63
CA ALA A 26 -6.93 -8.44 0.37
C ALA A 26 -8.46 -8.41 0.46
N ALA A 27 -9.02 -8.87 1.59
CA ALA A 27 -10.47 -8.92 1.80
C ALA A 27 -11.09 -7.52 1.85
N LYS A 28 -10.58 -6.62 2.70
CA LYS A 28 -11.08 -5.24 2.81
C LYS A 28 -10.89 -4.46 1.53
N SER A 29 -9.74 -4.59 0.88
CA SER A 29 -9.48 -3.91 -0.40
C SER A 29 -10.47 -4.39 -1.47
N SER A 30 -10.72 -5.70 -1.53
CA SER A 30 -11.72 -6.26 -2.44
C SER A 30 -13.13 -5.78 -2.11
N GLN A 31 -13.50 -5.70 -0.84
CA GLN A 31 -14.81 -5.24 -0.40
C GLN A 31 -15.10 -3.81 -0.88
N VAL A 32 -14.14 -2.90 -0.67
CA VAL A 32 -14.25 -1.50 -1.09
C VAL A 32 -14.39 -1.41 -2.62
N LEU A 33 -13.61 -2.20 -3.36
CA LEU A 33 -13.69 -2.23 -4.82
C LEU A 33 -15.02 -2.80 -5.31
N VAL A 34 -15.55 -3.85 -4.67
CA VAL A 34 -16.87 -4.43 -5.00
C VAL A 34 -17.97 -3.40 -4.82
N GLU A 35 -17.97 -2.67 -3.71
CA GLU A 35 -18.98 -1.66 -3.43
C GLU A 35 -18.91 -0.54 -4.46
N TYR A 36 -17.71 -0.04 -4.75
CA TYR A 36 -17.50 0.95 -5.80
C TYR A 36 -17.96 0.47 -7.18
N LEU A 37 -17.65 -0.78 -7.57
CA LEU A 37 -18.05 -1.34 -8.86
C LEU A 37 -19.58 -1.46 -8.97
N LYS A 38 -20.24 -1.92 -7.90
CA LYS A 38 -21.71 -2.01 -7.83
C LYS A 38 -22.37 -0.65 -7.94
N GLU A 39 -21.87 0.36 -7.24
CA GLU A 39 -22.37 1.73 -7.31
C GLU A 39 -22.23 2.34 -8.71
N ASN A 40 -21.14 2.01 -9.40
CA ASN A 40 -20.86 2.48 -10.76
C ASN A 40 -21.46 1.59 -11.86
N GLY A 41 -22.19 0.53 -11.50
CA GLY A 41 -22.79 -0.41 -12.45
C GLY A 41 -21.79 -1.23 -13.27
N LYS A 42 -20.55 -1.37 -12.77
CA LYS A 42 -19.49 -2.17 -13.40
C LYS A 42 -19.51 -3.60 -12.85
N SER A 43 -19.30 -4.58 -13.72
CA SER A 43 -19.30 -6.01 -13.36
C SER A 43 -17.91 -6.62 -13.24
N ALA A 44 -16.87 -5.87 -13.62
CA ALA A 44 -15.47 -6.30 -13.55
C ALA A 44 -14.56 -5.09 -13.50
N ILE A 45 -13.30 -5.31 -13.11
CA ILE A 45 -12.24 -4.32 -13.11
C ILE A 45 -10.94 -4.96 -13.63
N ASN A 46 -10.17 -4.21 -14.40
CA ASN A 46 -8.84 -4.62 -14.84
C ASN A 46 -7.73 -3.82 -14.15
N GLU A 47 -6.48 -4.26 -14.32
CA GLU A 47 -5.28 -3.63 -13.75
C GLU A 47 -5.12 -2.15 -14.12
N ARG A 48 -5.50 -1.78 -15.36
CA ARG A 48 -5.43 -0.39 -15.81
C ARG A 48 -6.42 0.48 -15.05
N GLU A 49 -7.66 0.01 -14.91
CA GLU A 49 -8.68 0.71 -14.12
C GLU A 49 -8.29 0.78 -12.64
N LEU A 50 -7.71 -0.29 -12.08
CA LEU A 50 -7.14 -0.25 -10.73
C LEU A 50 -6.05 0.83 -10.61
N SER A 51 -5.14 0.90 -11.57
CA SER A 51 -4.11 1.93 -11.61
C SER A 51 -4.71 3.34 -11.74
N GLU A 52 -5.76 3.52 -12.53
CA GLU A 52 -6.48 4.80 -12.66
C GLU A 52 -7.16 5.21 -11.34
N LEU A 53 -7.81 4.27 -10.66
CA LEU A 53 -8.42 4.49 -9.34
C LEU A 53 -7.37 4.80 -8.27
N ALA A 54 -6.25 4.07 -8.29
CA ALA A 54 -5.14 4.27 -7.37
C ALA A 54 -4.50 5.66 -7.51
N ASN A 55 -4.29 6.11 -8.75
CA ASN A 55 -3.72 7.42 -9.03
C ASN A 55 -4.72 8.57 -8.82
N ASN A 56 -6.02 8.28 -8.70
CA ASN A 56 -7.11 9.25 -8.53
C ASN A 56 -6.93 10.54 -9.38
N GLN A 57 -6.57 10.39 -10.66
CA GLN A 57 -6.19 11.52 -11.51
C GLN A 57 -7.30 12.56 -11.69
N LYS A 58 -8.55 12.14 -11.55
CA LYS A 58 -9.74 13.00 -11.67
C LYS A 58 -10.15 13.65 -10.34
N GLY A 59 -9.67 13.14 -9.19
CA GLY A 59 -10.06 13.62 -7.87
C GLY A 59 -11.48 13.21 -7.42
N ASP A 60 -12.21 12.48 -8.27
CA ASP A 60 -13.60 12.06 -8.02
C ASP A 60 -13.69 10.69 -7.30
N VAL A 61 -12.56 10.00 -7.11
CA VAL A 61 -12.53 8.69 -6.47
C VAL A 61 -12.44 8.87 -4.95
N PRO A 62 -13.33 8.24 -4.15
CA PRO A 62 -13.22 8.25 -2.69
C PRO A 62 -11.85 7.77 -2.23
N SER A 63 -11.32 8.37 -1.18
CA SER A 63 -9.96 8.05 -0.68
C SER A 63 -9.80 6.56 -0.34
N GLU A 64 -10.86 5.92 0.15
CA GLU A 64 -10.88 4.50 0.49
C GLU A 64 -10.75 3.62 -0.76
N VAL A 65 -11.43 3.99 -1.85
CA VAL A 65 -11.37 3.29 -3.14
C VAL A 65 -10.00 3.44 -3.77
N SER A 66 -9.42 4.65 -3.77
CA SER A 66 -8.06 4.85 -4.26
C SER A 66 -7.03 4.08 -3.44
N ALA A 67 -7.22 3.98 -2.12
CA ALA A 67 -6.32 3.23 -1.24
C ALA A 67 -6.42 1.72 -1.47
N ALA A 68 -7.65 1.19 -1.60
CA ALA A 68 -7.90 -0.21 -1.95
C ALA A 68 -7.36 -0.58 -3.33
N ALA A 69 -7.56 0.29 -4.32
CA ALA A 69 -6.98 0.10 -5.65
C ALA A 69 -5.46 0.14 -5.61
N SER A 70 -4.87 1.07 -4.86
CA SER A 70 -3.41 1.14 -4.66
C SER A 70 -2.86 -0.10 -3.98
N TYR A 71 -3.62 -0.71 -3.05
CA TYR A 71 -3.24 -1.98 -2.45
C TYR A 71 -3.18 -3.09 -3.51
N MET A 72 -4.22 -3.25 -4.33
CA MET A 72 -4.22 -4.27 -5.40
C MET A 72 -3.13 -4.05 -6.46
N VAL A 73 -2.80 -2.79 -6.78
CA VAL A 73 -1.70 -2.47 -7.70
C VAL A 73 -0.32 -2.78 -7.10
N ARG A 74 -0.15 -2.63 -5.78
CA ARG A 74 1.12 -2.98 -5.10
C ARG A 74 1.28 -4.48 -4.90
N HIS A 75 0.17 -5.20 -4.78
CA HIS A 75 0.12 -6.64 -4.57
C HIS A 75 -0.50 -7.29 -5.82
N GLU A 76 0.21 -7.22 -6.95
CA GLU A 76 -0.23 -7.83 -8.22
C GLU A 76 -0.56 -9.32 -8.04
N ASP A 77 0.22 -10.03 -7.20
CA ASP A 77 0.00 -11.43 -6.84
C ASP A 77 -1.36 -11.67 -6.15
N VAL A 78 -1.79 -10.74 -5.29
CA VAL A 78 -3.13 -10.77 -4.70
C VAL A 78 -4.18 -10.61 -5.79
N PHE A 79 -4.02 -9.63 -6.68
CA PHE A 79 -5.00 -9.41 -7.76
C PHE A 79 -5.09 -10.62 -8.70
N THR A 80 -3.96 -11.16 -9.16
CA THR A 80 -3.88 -12.36 -9.99
C THR A 80 -4.54 -13.57 -9.31
N ALA A 81 -4.30 -13.77 -8.01
CA ALA A 81 -4.90 -14.88 -7.27
C ALA A 81 -6.43 -14.75 -7.16
N ILE A 82 -6.94 -13.52 -7.08
CA ILE A 82 -8.39 -13.25 -7.11
C ILE A 82 -8.95 -13.48 -8.52
N GLU A 83 -8.27 -12.95 -9.54
CA GLU A 83 -8.69 -13.07 -10.94
C GLU A 83 -8.81 -14.54 -11.37
N THR A 84 -7.78 -15.33 -11.08
CA THR A 84 -7.67 -16.73 -11.48
C THR A 84 -8.45 -17.71 -10.59
N HIS A 85 -9.27 -17.20 -9.66
CA HIS A 85 -10.03 -18.02 -8.71
C HIS A 85 -10.96 -19.03 -9.40
N ASP A 86 -11.68 -18.60 -10.45
CA ASP A 86 -12.65 -19.43 -11.16
C ASP A 86 -12.08 -20.05 -12.43
N VAL A 87 -11.55 -19.21 -13.32
CA VAL A 87 -11.00 -19.64 -14.60
C VAL A 87 -9.48 -19.53 -14.50
N ALA A 88 -8.82 -20.66 -14.72
CA ALA A 88 -7.37 -20.68 -14.89
C ALA A 88 -7.00 -19.95 -16.18
N GLY A 89 -6.56 -18.70 -16.05
CA GLY A 89 -6.12 -17.84 -17.15
C GLY A 89 -6.08 -16.39 -16.69
N GLU A 90 -4.90 -15.78 -16.80
CA GLU A 90 -4.70 -14.37 -16.48
C GLU A 90 -5.05 -13.56 -17.74
N ASP A 91 -6.24 -12.97 -17.79
CA ASP A 91 -6.69 -12.04 -18.83
C ASP A 91 -6.64 -10.57 -18.35
N GLY A 92 -6.19 -10.35 -17.12
CA GLY A 92 -6.07 -9.06 -16.46
C GLY A 92 -7.40 -8.45 -16.05
N LEU A 93 -8.49 -9.26 -16.00
CA LEU A 93 -9.85 -8.80 -15.72
C LEU A 93 -10.48 -9.62 -14.58
N SER A 94 -10.62 -9.00 -13.41
CA SER A 94 -11.29 -9.61 -12.29
C SER A 94 -12.76 -9.19 -12.23
N GLY A 95 -13.66 -10.18 -12.25
CA GLY A 95 -15.09 -9.96 -12.06
C GLY A 95 -15.43 -9.52 -10.63
N VAL A 96 -16.53 -8.77 -10.46
CA VAL A 96 -17.04 -8.37 -9.13
C VAL A 96 -17.20 -9.57 -8.20
N TRP A 97 -17.62 -10.71 -8.75
CA TRP A 97 -17.86 -11.92 -7.99
C TRP A 97 -16.54 -12.58 -7.47
N ASN A 98 -15.42 -12.46 -8.20
CA ASN A 98 -14.11 -12.89 -7.72
C ASN A 98 -13.66 -11.99 -6.55
N LEU A 99 -13.87 -10.69 -6.68
CA LEU A 99 -13.60 -9.73 -5.60
C LEU A 99 -14.55 -9.95 -4.41
N GLU A 100 -15.79 -10.37 -4.62
CA GLU A 100 -16.71 -10.75 -3.52
C GLU A 100 -16.21 -11.99 -2.77
N TRP A 101 -15.70 -12.98 -3.49
CA TRP A 101 -15.04 -14.14 -2.87
C TRP A 101 -13.83 -13.71 -2.03
N ALA A 102 -12.97 -12.85 -2.58
CA ALA A 102 -11.82 -12.31 -1.87
C ALA A 102 -12.25 -11.50 -0.64
N ALA A 103 -13.29 -10.66 -0.77
CA ALA A 103 -13.88 -9.87 0.31
C ALA A 103 -14.48 -10.73 1.42
N ALA A 104 -14.96 -11.92 1.10
CA ALA A 104 -15.43 -12.91 2.07
C ALA A 104 -14.28 -13.69 2.76
N GLY A 105 -13.02 -13.32 2.50
CA GLY A 105 -11.85 -14.00 3.07
C GLY A 105 -11.31 -15.13 2.19
N GLY A 106 -11.60 -15.13 0.89
CA GLY A 106 -11.19 -16.20 -0.03
C GLY A 106 -9.69 -16.50 -0.06
N LEU A 107 -8.86 -15.48 0.17
CA LEU A 107 -7.41 -15.61 0.24
C LEU A 107 -6.86 -15.90 1.64
N GLU A 108 -7.72 -15.92 2.67
CA GLU A 108 -7.26 -16.10 4.05
C GLU A 108 -6.55 -17.45 4.22
N GLY A 109 -5.33 -17.41 4.78
CA GLY A 109 -4.50 -18.59 4.98
C GLY A 109 -3.77 -19.09 3.72
N THR A 110 -3.92 -18.42 2.58
CA THR A 110 -3.10 -18.70 1.39
C THR A 110 -1.69 -18.14 1.54
N SER A 111 -0.75 -18.68 0.76
CA SER A 111 0.61 -18.12 0.69
C SER A 111 0.63 -16.70 0.13
N VAL A 112 -0.32 -16.35 -0.74
CA VAL A 112 -0.44 -15.02 -1.36
C VAL A 112 -0.76 -13.97 -0.27
N GLU A 113 -1.77 -14.23 0.56
CA GLU A 113 -2.12 -13.36 1.69
C GLU A 113 -0.95 -13.21 2.67
N ALA A 114 -0.25 -14.31 2.96
CA ALA A 114 0.90 -14.30 3.86
C ALA A 114 2.08 -13.48 3.30
N ILE A 115 2.33 -13.55 1.99
CA ILE A 115 3.36 -12.78 1.30
C ILE A 115 2.98 -11.29 1.32
N ALA A 116 1.74 -10.94 0.96
CA ALA A 116 1.25 -9.57 1.02
C ALA A 116 1.37 -8.97 2.43
N ALA A 117 0.98 -9.74 3.46
CA ALA A 117 1.13 -9.33 4.85
C ALA A 117 2.60 -9.12 5.28
N MET A 118 3.53 -9.95 4.77
CA MET A 118 4.96 -9.78 5.00
C MET A 118 5.51 -8.53 4.30
N THR A 119 5.11 -8.27 3.05
CA THR A 119 5.47 -7.07 2.31
C THR A 119 4.98 -5.82 3.04
N GLU A 120 3.74 -5.80 3.52
CA GLU A 120 3.18 -4.69 4.31
C GLU A 120 3.88 -4.52 5.67
N ALA A 121 4.30 -5.61 6.31
CA ALA A 121 5.09 -5.53 7.54
C ALA A 121 6.48 -4.93 7.28
N PHE A 122 7.11 -5.32 6.16
CA PHE A 122 8.40 -4.80 5.73
C PHE A 122 8.31 -3.30 5.42
N ASP A 123 7.34 -2.89 4.62
CA ASP A 123 7.11 -1.49 4.27
C ASP A 123 6.88 -0.60 5.52
N ARG A 124 6.08 -1.09 6.48
CA ARG A 124 5.90 -0.41 7.76
C ARG A 124 7.19 -0.31 8.56
N ALA A 125 8.02 -1.35 8.53
CA ALA A 125 9.33 -1.33 9.20
C ALA A 125 10.29 -0.33 8.55
N ILE A 126 10.30 -0.23 7.22
CA ILE A 126 11.07 0.78 6.48
C ILE A 126 10.60 2.19 6.87
N GLY A 127 9.29 2.45 6.85
CA GLY A 127 8.73 3.74 7.26
C GLY A 127 9.09 4.11 8.70
N ALA A 128 8.98 3.16 9.64
CA ALA A 128 9.37 3.37 11.03
C ALA A 128 10.89 3.64 11.17
N SER A 129 11.74 2.95 10.41
CA SER A 129 13.19 3.14 10.44
C SER A 129 13.61 4.53 9.95
N ALA A 130 12.93 5.06 8.92
CA ALA A 130 13.14 6.42 8.43
C ALA A 130 12.79 7.45 9.51
N LYS A 131 11.64 7.28 10.17
CA LYS A 131 11.20 8.16 11.28
C LYS A 131 12.15 8.12 12.47
N ILE A 132 12.68 6.94 12.83
CA ILE A 132 13.68 6.81 13.91
C ILE A 132 14.97 7.55 13.53
N THR A 133 15.40 7.48 12.28
CA THR A 133 16.60 8.18 11.79
C THR A 133 16.45 9.70 11.85
N GLU A 134 15.27 10.21 11.47
CA GLU A 134 14.92 11.63 11.59
C GLU A 134 14.96 12.09 13.06
N ILE A 135 14.22 11.42 13.94
CA ILE A 135 14.19 11.73 15.39
C ILE A 135 15.60 11.70 16.00
N THR A 136 16.41 10.70 15.63
CA THR A 136 17.78 10.57 16.13
C THR A 136 18.66 11.73 15.67
N THR A 137 18.46 12.20 14.44
CA THR A 137 19.20 13.35 13.88
C THR A 137 18.80 14.65 14.56
N GLU A 138 17.50 14.88 14.75
CA GLU A 138 16.97 16.04 15.46
C GLU A 138 17.44 16.06 16.92
N SER A 139 17.26 14.95 17.65
CA SER A 139 17.69 14.83 19.05
C SER A 139 19.20 15.02 19.21
N LYS A 140 20.02 14.52 18.28
CA LYS A 140 21.47 14.74 18.31
C LYS A 140 21.81 16.21 18.07
N THR A 141 21.09 16.89 17.19
CA THR A 141 21.27 18.31 16.89
C THR A 141 20.89 19.18 18.09
N GLU A 142 19.76 18.87 18.75
CA GLU A 142 19.31 19.56 19.97
C GLU A 142 20.27 19.34 21.16
N LEU A 143 20.78 18.12 21.32
CA LEU A 143 21.75 17.78 22.36
C LEU A 143 23.09 18.53 22.17
N ASP A 144 23.57 18.65 20.93
CA ASP A 144 24.81 19.37 20.60
C ASP A 144 24.65 20.89 20.81
N ALA A 145 23.52 21.45 20.36
CA ALA A 145 23.17 22.86 20.57
C ALA A 145 23.05 23.23 22.06
N THR A 146 22.52 22.32 22.90
CA THR A 146 22.41 22.54 24.35
C THR A 146 23.77 22.46 25.05
N LYS A 147 24.69 21.61 24.58
CA LYS A 147 26.04 21.49 25.14
C LYS A 147 26.97 22.64 24.73
N GLN A 148 26.82 23.20 23.54
CA GLN A 148 27.62 24.35 23.08
C GLN A 148 27.31 25.67 23.82
N ARG A 149 26.17 25.77 24.51
CA ARG A 149 25.76 27.01 25.20
C ARG A 149 26.35 27.20 26.61
N ALA A 150 27.05 26.20 27.16
CA ALA A 150 27.55 26.22 28.54
C ALA A 150 29.02 26.68 28.70
N GLN A 151 29.60 27.35 27.71
CA GLN A 151 30.93 27.97 27.82
C GLN A 151 30.91 29.38 27.23
N ASN A 152 30.55 30.36 28.05
CA ASN A 152 31.06 31.74 28.01
C ASN A 152 30.77 32.40 29.37
#